data_AF-A0A6G0VPZ7-F1
#
_entry.id   AF-A0A6G0VPZ7-F1
#
_cell.length_a   1.000
_cell.length_b   1.000
_cell.length_c   1.000
_cell.angle_alpha   90.00
_cell.angle_beta   90.00
_cell.angle_gamma   90.00
#
_symmetry.space_group_name_H-M   'P 1'
#
loop_
_entity.id
_entity.type
_entity.pdbx_description
1 polymer ?
#
loop_
_entity_poly.entity_id
_entity_poly.type
_entity_poly.pdbx_seq_one_letter_code
_entity_poly.pdbx_strand_id
1 'polypeptide(L)'
;MDNSKTKQLPTMFPTLLLQVLEEGDNSAFDYDIGRYIGKNIKLNDFTKFQLLENPWFPPNTYNFPFSLHSKGGKDVKRFVGPHHLKAHHWLVLSDLHCGLYCKYCVLVWRIWISPE
;
A
#
# COMPACT_ATOMS: atom_id res chain seq x y z
N MET A 1 -49.35 -42.20 7.43
CA MET A 1 -49.16 -43.31 6.49
C MET A 1 -49.34 -42.77 5.08
N ASP A 2 -48.24 -42.16 4.65
CA ASP A 2 -47.61 -42.09 3.34
C ASP A 2 -48.45 -41.83 2.09
N ASN A 3 -48.28 -40.60 1.63
CA ASN A 3 -48.77 -40.00 0.41
C ASN A 3 -47.84 -40.32 -0.77
N SER A 4 -48.47 -40.53 -1.91
CA SER A 4 -47.90 -40.92 -3.20
C SER A 4 -46.96 -39.88 -3.82
N LYS A 5 -45.96 -40.41 -4.54
CA LYS A 5 -44.99 -39.74 -5.41
C LYS A 5 -45.62 -38.75 -6.40
N THR A 6 -45.02 -37.56 -6.52
CA THR A 6 -44.75 -36.87 -7.79
C THR A 6 -43.59 -35.89 -7.60
N LYS A 7 -42.63 -35.88 -8.54
CA LYS A 7 -41.37 -35.13 -8.45
C LYS A 7 -41.56 -33.65 -8.85
N GLN A 8 -41.06 -32.78 -7.98
CA GLN A 8 -40.42 -31.46 -8.14
C GLN A 8 -40.65 -30.62 -9.41
N LEU A 9 -41.14 -29.39 -9.20
CA LEU A 9 -40.35 -28.14 -9.28
C LEU A 9 -41.08 -27.07 -8.42
N PRO A 10 -40.44 -26.44 -7.43
CA PRO A 10 -40.08 -25.03 -7.62
C PRO A 10 -38.81 -24.55 -6.87
N THR A 11 -38.21 -23.53 -7.48
CA THR A 11 -37.49 -22.38 -6.91
C THR A 11 -37.19 -22.39 -5.41
N MET A 12 -35.90 -22.40 -5.07
CA MET A 12 -35.40 -21.67 -3.89
C MET A 12 -33.95 -21.26 -4.13
N PHE A 13 -33.70 -19.96 -4.11
CA PHE A 13 -32.39 -19.39 -3.83
C PHE A 13 -31.81 -20.06 -2.58
N PRO A 14 -30.64 -20.71 -2.64
CA PRO A 14 -29.91 -21.03 -1.43
C PRO A 14 -29.10 -19.80 -1.04
N THR A 15 -29.53 -19.20 0.06
CA THR A 15 -28.78 -18.32 0.94
C THR A 15 -27.48 -18.98 1.40
N LEU A 16 -26.47 -19.06 0.53
CA LEU A 16 -25.13 -19.51 0.89
C LEU A 16 -24.05 -19.03 -0.10
N LEU A 17 -23.99 -17.73 -0.36
CA LEU A 17 -22.75 -17.11 -0.84
C LEU A 17 -22.64 -15.66 -0.35
N LEU A 18 -22.86 -15.46 0.95
CA LEU A 18 -22.49 -14.25 1.68
C LEU A 18 -21.24 -14.49 2.57
N GLN A 19 -20.34 -15.36 2.12
CA GLN A 19 -19.09 -15.68 2.81
C GLN A 19 -17.91 -15.92 1.84
N VAL A 20 -17.78 -15.07 0.82
CA VAL A 20 -16.43 -14.78 0.33
C VAL A 20 -16.18 -13.32 0.65
N LEU A 21 -15.57 -13.17 1.81
CA LEU A 21 -15.00 -11.95 2.35
C LEU A 21 -14.14 -11.29 1.28
N GLU A 22 -14.24 -9.96 1.24
CA GLU A 22 -13.33 -9.04 0.57
C GLU A 22 -11.92 -9.66 0.39
N GLU A 23 -11.63 -10.16 -0.81
CA GLU A 23 -10.26 -10.21 -1.28
C GLU A 23 -9.86 -8.76 -1.52
N GLY A 24 -9.57 -8.06 -0.42
CA GLY A 24 -8.97 -6.73 -0.45
C GLY A 24 -7.73 -6.86 -1.29
N ASP A 25 -7.76 -6.22 -2.46
CA ASP A 25 -6.69 -6.23 -3.44
C ASP A 25 -5.38 -5.76 -2.79
N ASN A 26 -4.62 -6.71 -2.27
CA ASN A 26 -3.34 -6.48 -1.60
C ASN A 26 -2.27 -6.05 -2.62
N SER A 27 -2.57 -6.07 -3.92
CA SER A 27 -1.68 -5.62 -4.98
C SER A 27 -1.58 -4.10 -5.09
N ALA A 28 -2.60 -3.37 -4.60
CA ALA A 28 -2.63 -1.91 -4.65
C ALA A 28 -1.45 -1.25 -3.93
N PHE A 29 -0.80 -1.95 -2.99
CA PHE A 29 0.35 -1.47 -2.23
C PHE A 29 1.63 -2.26 -2.50
N ASP A 30 1.66 -3.10 -3.54
CA ASP A 30 2.84 -3.93 -3.85
C ASP A 30 4.10 -3.09 -4.07
N TYR A 31 3.94 -1.87 -4.57
CA TYR A 31 5.04 -0.93 -4.77
C TYR A 31 5.09 0.21 -3.75
N ASP A 32 4.45 0.04 -2.59
CA ASP A 32 4.72 0.87 -1.42
C ASP A 32 6.11 0.56 -0.87
N ILE A 33 6.98 1.57 -0.85
CA ILE A 33 8.38 1.42 -0.42
C ILE A 33 8.51 0.93 1.04
N GLY A 34 7.54 1.26 1.90
CA GLY A 34 7.51 0.86 3.31
C GLY A 34 7.47 -0.65 3.50
N ARG A 35 6.91 -1.39 2.54
CA ARG A 35 6.92 -2.87 2.59
C ARG A 35 8.32 -3.48 2.67
N TYR A 36 9.32 -2.74 2.19
CA TYR A 36 10.67 -3.23 1.95
C TYR A 36 11.73 -2.61 2.87
N ILE A 37 11.34 -1.68 3.73
CA ILE A 37 12.21 -1.04 4.72
C ILE A 37 12.29 -1.92 5.97
N GLY A 38 13.49 -2.04 6.55
CA GLY A 38 13.72 -2.77 7.81
C GLY A 38 13.59 -4.29 7.74
N LYS A 39 13.19 -4.86 6.59
CA LYS A 39 13.09 -6.31 6.39
C LYS A 39 14.34 -6.86 5.72
N ASN A 40 14.86 -8.01 6.15
CA ASN A 40 15.94 -8.72 5.45
C ASN A 40 15.38 -9.53 4.27
N ILE A 41 14.74 -8.84 3.32
CA ILE A 41 14.18 -9.43 2.10
C ILE A 41 15.11 -9.08 0.95
N LYS A 42 15.61 -10.11 0.26
CA LYS A 42 16.34 -9.94 -1.00
C LYS A 42 15.33 -9.58 -2.10
N LEU A 43 15.36 -8.33 -2.55
CA LEU A 43 14.55 -7.87 -3.67
C LEU A 43 15.11 -8.40 -4.99
N ASN A 44 14.25 -9.00 -5.80
CA ASN A 44 14.58 -9.29 -7.19
C ASN A 44 14.61 -7.98 -8.01
N ASP A 45 15.28 -8.03 -9.17
CA ASP A 45 15.50 -6.81 -9.96
C ASP A 45 14.22 -6.27 -10.60
N PHE A 46 13.24 -7.14 -10.86
CA PHE A 46 11.93 -6.72 -11.35
C PHE A 46 11.20 -5.84 -10.32
N THR A 47 11.15 -6.25 -9.06
CA THR A 47 10.54 -5.45 -7.98
C THR A 47 11.29 -4.16 -7.73
N LYS A 48 12.64 -4.17 -7.78
CA LYS A 48 13.43 -2.93 -7.68
C LYS A 48 13.09 -1.97 -8.82
N PHE A 49 13.00 -2.47 -10.06
CA PHE A 49 12.62 -1.66 -11.21
C PHE A 49 11.24 -1.03 -11.02
N GLN A 50 10.25 -1.80 -10.55
CA GLN A 50 8.92 -1.25 -10.27
C GLN A 50 8.94 -0.18 -9.17
N LEU A 51 9.69 -0.38 -8.08
CA LEU A 51 9.84 0.63 -7.02
C LEU A 51 10.57 1.90 -7.48
N LEU A 52 11.40 1.80 -8.53
CA LEU A 52 12.09 2.94 -9.11
C LEU A 52 11.21 3.70 -10.10
N GLU A 53 10.55 3.00 -11.02
CA GLU A 53 9.81 3.62 -12.13
C GLU A 53 8.34 3.87 -11.81
N ASN A 54 7.70 2.91 -11.12
CA ASN A 54 6.27 2.93 -10.81
C ASN A 54 6.01 2.72 -9.30
N PRO A 55 6.63 3.53 -8.42
CA PRO A 55 6.33 3.44 -7.00
C PRO A 55 4.85 3.72 -6.76
N TRP A 56 4.32 3.18 -5.66
CA TRP A 56 2.98 3.53 -5.22
C TRP A 56 2.84 5.05 -5.09
N PHE A 57 1.73 5.58 -5.61
CA PHE A 57 1.41 6.99 -5.56
C PHE A 57 0.02 7.17 -4.93
N PRO A 58 -0.13 8.09 -3.97
CA PRO A 58 -1.40 8.28 -3.28
C PRO A 58 -2.52 8.71 -4.24
N PRO A 59 -3.75 8.20 -4.07
CA PRO A 59 -4.90 8.65 -4.84
C PRO A 59 -5.22 10.13 -4.55
N ASN A 60 -6.00 10.77 -5.42
CA ASN A 60 -6.37 12.20 -5.25
C ASN A 60 -7.15 12.49 -3.96
N THR A 61 -7.80 11.47 -3.38
CA THR A 61 -8.55 11.54 -2.13
C THR A 61 -7.71 11.21 -0.90
N TYR A 62 -6.39 11.04 -1.05
CA TYR A 62 -5.51 10.63 0.03
C TYR A 62 -5.31 11.72 1.10
N ASN A 63 -5.37 11.31 2.36
CA ASN A 63 -5.13 12.20 3.51
C ASN A 63 -3.64 12.20 3.88
N PHE A 64 -2.92 13.23 3.42
CA PHE A 64 -1.49 13.34 3.67
C PHE A 64 -1.15 13.60 5.15
N PRO A 65 -0.08 12.97 5.67
CA PRO A 65 0.40 13.25 7.01
C PRO A 65 0.99 14.67 7.12
N PHE A 66 1.05 15.19 8.35
CA PHE A 66 1.72 16.45 8.65
C PHE A 66 2.64 16.30 9.86
N SER A 67 3.73 17.07 9.89
CA SER A 67 4.58 17.22 11.06
C SER A 67 4.26 18.53 11.78
N LEU A 68 4.41 18.54 13.11
CA LEU A 68 4.35 19.74 13.92
C LEU A 68 5.76 20.28 14.12
N HIS A 69 5.95 21.58 13.88
CA HIS A 69 7.21 22.27 14.08
C HIS A 69 6.98 23.50 14.96
N SER A 70 7.80 23.65 15.99
CA SER A 70 7.78 24.87 16.80
C SER A 70 8.54 25.98 16.08
N LYS A 71 7.86 27.10 15.80
CA LYS A 71 8.46 28.29 15.21
C LYS A 71 8.05 29.51 16.02
N GLY A 72 9.01 30.09 16.76
CA GLY A 72 8.75 31.24 17.63
C GLY A 72 7.77 30.93 18.77
N GLY A 73 7.86 29.72 19.35
CA GLY A 73 7.00 29.29 20.47
C GLY A 73 5.58 28.90 20.07
N LYS A 74 5.26 28.84 18.77
CA LYS A 74 3.97 28.36 18.26
C LYS A 74 4.16 27.12 17.40
N ASP A 75 3.28 26.15 17.56
CA ASP A 75 3.26 24.95 16.73
C ASP A 75 2.63 25.24 15.37
N VAL A 76 3.39 24.93 14.32
CA VAL A 76 2.97 25.10 12.93
C VAL A 76 2.97 23.74 12.25
N LYS A 77 1.85 23.42 11.58
CA LYS A 77 1.74 22.21 10.77
C LYS A 77 2.50 22.37 9.45
N ARG A 78 3.29 21.37 9.09
CA ARG A 78 3.92 21.22 7.78
C ARG A 78 3.30 20.04 7.08
N PHE A 79 2.63 20.31 5.97
CA PHE A 79 1.94 19.30 5.18
C PHE A 79 2.83 18.84 4.05
N VAL A 80 2.93 17.52 3.87
CA VAL A 80 3.32 16.99 2.56
C VAL A 80 2.08 16.95 1.67
N GLY A 81 2.29 16.95 0.36
CA GLY A 81 1.20 16.90 -0.60
C GLY A 81 1.69 16.47 -1.98
N PRO A 82 0.76 16.28 -2.94
CA PRO A 82 1.08 15.72 -4.25
C PRO A 82 2.13 16.54 -5.01
N HIS A 83 2.15 17.86 -4.83
CA HIS A 83 3.11 18.75 -5.49
C HIS A 83 4.55 18.47 -5.06
N HIS A 84 4.80 18.11 -3.80
CA HIS A 84 6.14 17.74 -3.33
C HIS A 84 6.63 16.45 -4.01
N LEU A 85 5.75 15.45 -4.12
CA LEU A 85 6.08 14.18 -4.79
C LEU A 85 6.34 14.37 -6.28
N LYS A 86 5.56 15.24 -6.95
CA LYS A 86 5.75 15.58 -8.37
C LYS A 86 7.02 16.40 -8.62
N ALA A 87 7.40 17.28 -7.69
CA ALA A 87 8.60 18.11 -7.81
C ALA A 87 9.90 17.31 -7.61
N HIS A 88 9.84 16.17 -6.92
CA HIS A 88 11.00 15.39 -6.54
C HIS A 88 10.85 13.92 -6.93
N HIS A 89 11.37 13.55 -8.10
CA HIS A 89 11.28 12.18 -8.63
C HIS A 89 11.86 11.09 -7.70
N TRP A 90 12.78 11.46 -6.81
CA TRP A 90 13.40 10.56 -5.82
C TRP A 90 12.56 10.38 -4.55
N LEU A 91 11.58 11.24 -4.32
CA LEU A 91 10.74 11.28 -3.12
C LEU A 91 9.48 10.45 -3.34
N VAL A 92 9.27 9.48 -2.45
CA VAL A 92 8.08 8.63 -2.46
C VAL A 92 7.42 8.63 -1.09
N LEU A 93 6.10 8.44 -1.07
CA LEU A 93 5.33 8.29 0.16
C LEU A 93 5.11 6.79 0.40
N SER A 94 5.17 6.39 1.68
CA SER A 94 4.67 5.10 2.15
C SER A 94 3.41 5.34 2.96
N ASP A 95 2.31 4.72 2.55
CA ASP A 95 1.08 4.70 3.34
C ASP A 95 1.28 3.86 4.60
N LEU A 96 1.94 2.71 4.45
CA LEU A 96 2.21 1.78 5.57
C LEU A 96 2.96 2.43 6.73
N HIS A 97 3.85 3.37 6.43
CA HIS A 97 4.63 4.08 7.46
C HIS A 97 4.17 5.52 7.69
N CYS A 98 3.12 5.99 6.98
CA CYS A 98 2.69 7.39 6.99
C CYS A 98 3.87 8.36 6.81
N GLY A 99 4.79 8.06 5.88
CA GLY A 99 6.13 8.66 5.88
C GLY A 99 6.75 8.81 4.50
N LEU A 100 7.74 9.71 4.41
CA LEU A 100 8.45 10.02 3.16
C LEU A 100 9.81 9.33 3.10
N TYR A 101 10.16 8.86 1.91
CA TYR A 101 11.40 8.15 1.66
C TYR A 101 12.09 8.60 0.38
N CYS A 102 13.41 8.50 0.40
CA CYS A 102 14.24 8.55 -0.80
C CYS A 102 14.30 7.13 -1.41
N LYS A 103 13.67 6.91 -2.57
CA LYS A 103 13.60 5.57 -3.19
C LYS A 103 14.99 5.00 -3.53
N TYR A 104 15.91 5.85 -3.97
CA TYR A 104 17.30 5.45 -4.24
C TYR A 104 18.03 5.04 -2.96
N CYS A 105 17.84 5.77 -1.87
CA CYS A 105 18.47 5.49 -0.59
C CYS A 105 18.00 4.12 -0.07
N VAL A 106 16.69 3.85 -0.11
CA VAL A 106 16.15 2.57 0.34
C VAL A 106 16.63 1.39 -0.52
N LEU A 107 16.71 1.56 -1.84
CA LEU A 107 17.00 0.45 -2.76
C LEU A 107 18.49 0.23 -3.05
N VAL A 108 19.28 1.31 -3.05
CA VAL A 108 20.69 1.29 -3.47
C VAL A 108 21.64 1.23 -2.28
N TRP A 109 21.37 1.94 -1.17
CA TRP A 109 22.27 1.88 0.00
C TRP A 109 22.29 0.50 0.68
N ARG A 110 21.25 -0.32 0.49
CA ARG A 110 21.26 -1.72 0.94
C ARG A 110 22.32 -2.58 0.25
N ILE A 111 22.81 -2.18 -0.94
CA ILE A 111 23.88 -2.89 -1.65
C ILE A 111 25.26 -2.61 -1.02
N TRP A 112 25.42 -1.48 -0.33
CA TRP A 112 26.71 -1.05 0.22
C TRP A 112 26.93 -1.39 1.70
N ILE A 113 25.89 -1.84 2.42
CA ILE A 113 25.99 -2.35 3.80
C ILE A 113 25.72 -3.86 3.81
N SER A 114 26.50 -4.62 3.05
CA SER A 114 26.67 -6.04 3.34
C SER A 114 27.95 -6.16 4.16
N PRO A 115 27.89 -6.37 5.49
CA PRO A 115 28.96 -7.10 6.13
C PRO A 115 28.85 -8.54 5.60
N GLU A 116 29.97 -9.06 5.10
CA GLU A 116 30.16 -10.51 4.98
C GLU A 116 29.92 -11.20 6.32
#